data_AF-A0A8W8JNE0-F1
#
_entry.id   AF-A0A8W8JNE0-F1
#
_cell.length_a   1.000
_cell.length_b   1.000
_cell.length_c   1.000
_cell.angle_alpha   90.00
_cell.angle_beta   90.00
_cell.angle_gamma   90.00
#
_symmetry.space_group_name_H-M   'P 1'
#
loop_
_entity.id
_entity.type
_entity.pdbx_description
1 polymer ?
#
loop_
_entity_poly.entity_id
_entity_poly.type
_entity_poly.pdbx_seq_one_letter_code
_entity_poly.pdbx_strand_id
1 'polypeptide(L)'
;MSKANGESCPISRMTVQVVEDCPDSLEKWNRAAERKNCAAFATQCGGPKELQYHCVINPFVNETIEVCAYAQNIVFGHCSEYSISGNMVQRNRRAKCNMLKNNPCPVFYRSTEAYKLLCVHNYYCSSFVRLFDYDRIISEQRFDSIFF
;
A
#
# COMPACT_ATOMS: atom_id res chain seq x y z
N MET A 1 -28.30 -0.48 -14.96
CA MET A 1 -27.70 -1.51 -14.08
C MET A 1 -26.53 -0.86 -13.35
N SER A 2 -26.71 -0.57 -12.06
CA SER A 2 -25.68 0.05 -11.21
C SER A 2 -24.64 -1.00 -10.84
N LYS A 3 -23.40 -0.79 -11.29
CA LYS A 3 -22.23 -1.60 -10.91
C LYS A 3 -22.04 -1.40 -9.40
N ALA A 4 -22.28 -2.45 -8.60
CA ALA A 4 -21.86 -2.43 -7.20
C ALA A 4 -20.37 -2.08 -7.19
N ASN A 5 -19.98 -1.16 -6.30
CA ASN A 5 -18.66 -0.55 -6.26
C ASN A 5 -17.60 -1.59 -5.82
N GLY A 6 -17.23 -2.48 -6.75
CA GLY A 6 -16.45 -3.71 -6.53
C GLY A 6 -14.94 -3.48 -6.49
N GLU A 7 -14.49 -2.53 -5.68
CA GLU A 7 -13.06 -2.22 -5.53
C GLU A 7 -12.41 -2.97 -4.35
N SER A 8 -13.20 -3.72 -3.58
CA SER A 8 -12.72 -4.57 -2.48
C SER A 8 -13.53 -5.86 -2.35
N CYS A 9 -12.90 -6.91 -1.81
CA CYS A 9 -13.58 -8.13 -1.41
C CYS A 9 -13.52 -8.33 0.11
N PRO A 10 -14.64 -8.64 0.80
CA PRO A 10 -14.66 -8.87 2.25
C PRO A 10 -13.61 -9.87 2.76
N ILE A 11 -13.30 -10.91 1.98
CA ILE A 11 -12.32 -11.94 2.34
C ILE A 11 -10.90 -11.38 2.47
N SER A 12 -10.59 -10.27 1.78
CA SER A 12 -9.25 -9.66 1.85
C SER A 12 -8.84 -9.37 3.29
N ARG A 13 -9.75 -8.86 4.14
CA ARG A 13 -9.48 -8.59 5.57
C ARG A 13 -9.06 -9.82 6.35
N MET A 14 -9.60 -10.99 6.01
CA MET A 14 -9.30 -12.25 6.68
C MET A 14 -7.96 -12.84 6.26
N THR A 15 -7.39 -12.38 5.14
CA THR A 15 -6.10 -12.85 4.61
C THR A 15 -4.91 -11.98 5.07
N VAL A 16 -5.19 -10.92 5.83
CA VAL A 16 -4.17 -10.00 6.37
C VAL A 16 -3.24 -10.77 7.29
N GLN A 17 -1.95 -10.64 7.03
CA GLN A 17 -0.89 -11.18 7.86
C GLN A 17 0.22 -10.16 7.96
N VAL A 18 0.58 -9.76 9.18
CA VAL A 18 1.79 -8.97 9.42
C VAL A 18 2.98 -9.89 9.21
N VAL A 19 3.95 -9.42 8.44
CA VAL A 19 5.21 -10.12 8.18
C VAL A 19 6.38 -9.22 8.55
N GLU A 20 7.54 -9.81 8.78
CA GLU A 20 8.76 -9.07 9.08
C GLU A 20 9.16 -8.18 7.90
N ASP A 21 9.28 -8.78 6.71
CA ASP A 21 9.66 -8.10 5.48
C ASP A 21 8.88 -8.63 4.28
N CYS A 22 8.71 -7.75 3.30
CA CYS A 22 8.17 -8.16 2.00
C CYS A 22 9.25 -8.72 1.08
N PRO A 23 8.85 -9.58 0.12
CA PRO A 23 9.77 -10.11 -0.88
C PRO A 23 10.49 -9.03 -1.69
N ASP A 24 11.80 -9.23 -1.90
CA ASP A 24 12.69 -8.28 -2.56
C ASP A 24 13.05 -8.59 -4.01
N SER A 25 12.55 -9.71 -4.52
CA SER A 25 12.76 -10.15 -5.88
C SER A 25 11.49 -10.80 -6.41
N LEU A 26 11.35 -10.85 -7.74
CA LEU A 26 10.24 -11.55 -8.39
C LEU A 26 10.15 -13.00 -7.94
N GLU A 27 11.29 -13.66 -7.75
CA GLU A 27 11.36 -15.06 -7.32
C GLU A 27 10.82 -15.24 -5.89
N LYS A 28 11.25 -14.40 -4.94
CA LYS A 28 10.71 -14.43 -3.56
C LYS A 28 9.23 -14.04 -3.54
N TRP A 29 8.83 -13.08 -4.39
CA TRP A 29 7.45 -12.64 -4.52
C TRP A 29 6.54 -13.76 -4.99
N ASN A 30 6.93 -14.48 -6.05
CA ASN A 30 6.17 -15.61 -6.56
C ASN A 30 6.06 -16.73 -5.52
N ARG A 31 7.15 -17.08 -4.82
CA ARG A 31 7.11 -18.05 -3.72
C ARG A 31 6.17 -17.63 -2.59
N ALA A 32 6.19 -16.35 -2.21
CA ALA A 32 5.29 -15.85 -1.17
C ALA A 32 3.83 -15.88 -1.65
N ALA A 33 3.56 -15.48 -2.89
CA ALA A 33 2.25 -15.55 -3.51
C ALA A 33 1.70 -16.99 -3.58
N GLU A 34 2.55 -17.96 -3.95
CA GLU A 34 2.21 -19.39 -3.95
C GLU A 34 1.85 -19.89 -2.55
N ARG A 35 2.65 -19.55 -1.53
CA ARG A 35 2.37 -19.91 -0.13
C ARG A 35 1.07 -19.29 0.38
N LYS A 36 0.80 -18.02 0.02
CA LYS A 36 -0.43 -17.29 0.39
C LYS A 36 -1.67 -17.86 -0.30
N ASN A 37 -1.50 -18.38 -1.52
CA ASN A 37 -2.53 -19.05 -2.33
C ASN A 37 -3.85 -18.25 -2.46
N CYS A 38 -3.78 -17.01 -2.91
CA CYS A 38 -4.95 -16.13 -3.01
C CYS A 38 -6.07 -16.67 -3.92
N ALA A 39 -5.74 -17.55 -4.87
CA ALA A 39 -6.70 -18.21 -5.75
C ALA A 39 -7.72 -19.07 -4.98
N ALA A 40 -7.35 -19.60 -3.80
CA ALA A 40 -8.25 -20.39 -2.95
C ALA A 40 -9.47 -19.60 -2.46
N PHE A 41 -9.35 -18.27 -2.36
CA PHE A 41 -10.41 -17.39 -1.87
C PHE A 41 -11.25 -16.77 -2.99
N ALA A 42 -10.87 -17.00 -4.24
CA ALA A 42 -11.31 -16.14 -5.32
C ALA A 42 -12.75 -16.39 -5.79
N THR A 43 -13.28 -17.57 -5.53
CA THR A 43 -14.71 -17.89 -5.76
C THR A 43 -15.65 -17.05 -4.89
N GLN A 44 -15.15 -16.49 -3.79
CA GLN A 44 -15.90 -15.65 -2.85
C GLN A 44 -15.84 -14.16 -3.22
N CYS A 45 -15.09 -13.81 -4.26
CA CYS A 45 -14.71 -12.45 -4.60
C CYS A 45 -14.81 -12.19 -6.11
N GLY A 46 -15.85 -12.68 -6.79
CA GLY A 46 -16.07 -12.40 -8.21
C GLY A 46 -15.19 -13.19 -9.20
N GLY A 47 -14.08 -13.78 -8.76
CA GLY A 47 -13.30 -14.77 -9.52
C GLY A 47 -11.77 -14.76 -9.29
N PRO A 48 -11.05 -15.80 -9.77
CA PRO A 48 -9.60 -16.03 -9.57
C PRO A 48 -8.67 -14.92 -10.05
N LYS A 49 -9.09 -14.10 -11.01
CA LYS A 49 -8.25 -13.01 -11.53
C LYS A 49 -8.35 -11.74 -10.70
N GLU A 50 -9.29 -11.67 -9.77
CA GLU A 50 -9.58 -10.46 -9.02
C GLU A 50 -8.69 -10.38 -7.78
N LEU A 51 -8.59 -11.45 -6.99
CA LEU A 51 -7.74 -11.55 -5.81
C LEU A 51 -6.29 -11.90 -6.16
N GLN A 52 -5.38 -10.96 -5.92
CA GLN A 52 -3.95 -11.10 -6.14
C GLN A 52 -3.19 -10.96 -4.84
N TYR A 53 -2.02 -11.59 -4.80
CA TYR A 53 -1.09 -11.44 -3.69
C TYR A 53 -0.51 -10.03 -3.67
N HIS A 54 -0.48 -9.45 -2.49
CA HIS A 54 0.18 -8.19 -2.21
C HIS A 54 1.03 -8.34 -0.96
N CYS A 55 2.20 -7.72 -0.98
CA CYS A 55 2.95 -7.37 0.22
C CYS A 55 3.24 -5.88 0.21
N VAL A 56 2.71 -5.16 1.20
CA VAL A 56 2.65 -3.70 1.24
C VAL A 56 2.84 -3.22 2.67
N ILE A 57 3.13 -1.93 2.86
CA ILE A 57 3.23 -1.36 4.21
C ILE A 57 1.83 -1.22 4.86
N ASN A 58 1.79 -1.15 6.18
CA ASN A 58 0.58 -0.73 6.89
C ASN A 58 0.38 0.80 6.80
N PRO A 59 -0.77 1.35 7.22
CA PRO A 59 -1.02 2.80 7.17
C PRO A 59 -0.08 3.65 8.03
N PHE A 60 0.57 3.04 9.01
CA PHE A 60 1.50 3.68 9.93
C PHE A 60 2.96 3.63 9.46
N VAL A 61 3.24 2.94 8.35
CA VAL A 61 4.58 2.84 7.73
C VAL A 61 5.61 2.18 8.68
N ASN A 62 5.17 1.35 9.62
CA ASN A 62 6.05 0.69 10.59
C ASN A 62 6.03 -0.84 10.49
N GLU A 63 5.12 -1.41 9.71
CA GLU A 63 4.99 -2.86 9.50
C GLU A 63 4.73 -3.15 8.03
N THR A 64 5.05 -4.37 7.62
CA THR A 64 4.66 -4.90 6.32
C THR A 64 3.55 -5.95 6.46
N ILE A 65 2.67 -6.00 5.47
CA ILE A 65 1.45 -6.80 5.45
C ILE A 65 1.40 -7.58 4.16
N GLU A 66 1.30 -8.90 4.28
CA GLU A 66 0.84 -9.76 3.20
C GLU A 66 -0.68 -9.87 3.21
N VAL A 67 -1.31 -9.70 2.05
CA VAL A 67 -2.77 -9.75 1.90
C VAL A 67 -3.16 -10.22 0.51
N CYS A 68 -4.29 -10.92 0.41
CA CYS A 68 -4.94 -11.16 -0.86
C CYS A 68 -5.96 -10.03 -1.08
N ALA A 69 -5.77 -9.22 -2.11
CA ALA A 69 -6.66 -8.11 -2.41
C ALA A 69 -6.74 -7.86 -3.92
N TYR A 70 -7.65 -6.98 -4.32
CA TYR A 70 -7.71 -6.54 -5.71
C TYR A 70 -6.52 -5.66 -6.05
N ALA A 71 -5.90 -5.93 -7.19
CA ALA A 71 -4.78 -5.14 -7.68
C ALA A 71 -5.24 -3.72 -8.03
N GLN A 72 -4.67 -2.74 -7.35
CA GLN A 72 -4.91 -1.32 -7.58
C GLN A 72 -3.78 -0.65 -8.34
N ASN A 73 -4.13 0.40 -9.07
CA ASN A 73 -3.19 1.33 -9.67
C ASN A 73 -2.77 2.38 -8.63
N ILE A 74 -1.48 2.46 -8.35
CA ILE A 74 -0.92 3.43 -7.42
C ILE A 74 -0.37 4.59 -8.22
N VAL A 75 -0.73 5.80 -7.78
CA VAL A 75 -0.48 7.06 -8.50
C VAL A 75 0.19 8.09 -7.59
N PHE A 76 0.77 9.11 -8.22
CA PHE A 76 1.42 10.27 -7.60
C PHE A 76 2.72 9.96 -6.86
N GLY A 77 3.39 8.84 -7.15
CA GLY A 77 4.72 8.57 -6.60
C GLY A 77 4.73 8.25 -5.11
N HIS A 78 3.73 7.49 -4.66
CA HIS A 78 3.57 7.04 -3.27
C HIS A 78 3.73 5.53 -3.14
N CYS A 79 4.15 5.08 -1.97
CA CYS A 79 4.12 3.67 -1.62
C CYS A 79 2.68 3.17 -1.49
N SER A 80 2.44 1.89 -1.76
CA SER A 80 1.15 1.24 -1.53
C SER A 80 1.05 0.78 -0.08
N GLU A 81 -0.10 0.98 0.54
CA GLU A 81 -0.50 0.38 1.81
C GLU A 81 -1.72 -0.52 1.65
N TYR A 82 -1.98 -1.37 2.64
CA TYR A 82 -3.30 -1.98 2.81
C TYR A 82 -4.09 -1.24 3.90
N SER A 83 -5.25 -0.70 3.53
CA SER A 83 -6.17 -0.07 4.48
C SER A 83 -7.16 -1.10 5.00
N ILE A 84 -7.04 -1.48 6.27
CA ILE A 84 -7.97 -2.41 6.93
C ILE A 84 -9.40 -1.83 6.91
N SER A 85 -9.54 -0.54 7.22
CA SER A 85 -10.83 0.16 7.19
C SER A 85 -11.42 0.20 5.77
N GLY A 86 -10.60 0.56 4.78
CA GLY A 86 -11.01 0.61 3.37
C GLY A 86 -11.13 -0.76 2.70
N ASN A 87 -10.61 -1.82 3.32
CA ASN A 87 -10.51 -3.17 2.78
C ASN A 87 -9.82 -3.24 1.39
N MET A 88 -8.84 -2.37 1.15
CA MET A 88 -8.21 -2.29 -0.16
C MET A 88 -6.76 -1.88 -0.06
N VAL A 89 -5.99 -2.28 -1.07
CA VAL A 89 -4.67 -1.71 -1.31
C VAL A 89 -4.87 -0.29 -1.83
N GLN A 90 -4.13 0.68 -1.34
CA GLN A 90 -4.25 2.07 -1.79
C GLN A 90 -2.92 2.79 -1.67
N ARG A 91 -2.84 4.02 -2.18
CA ARG A 91 -1.67 4.88 -1.93
C ARG A 91 -1.61 5.28 -0.46
N ASN A 92 -0.43 5.20 0.14
CA ASN A 92 -0.18 5.81 1.44
C ASN A 92 0.23 7.28 1.23
N ARG A 93 -0.60 8.20 1.68
CA ARG A 93 -0.40 9.66 1.48
C ARG A 93 0.81 10.22 2.23
N ARG A 94 1.30 9.51 3.25
CA ARG A 94 2.47 9.90 4.07
C ARG A 94 3.78 9.37 3.48
N ALA A 95 3.71 8.26 2.75
CA ALA A 95 4.85 7.56 2.18
C ALA A 95 5.15 8.02 0.73
N LYS A 96 5.75 9.21 0.56
CA LYS A 96 6.24 9.67 -0.74
C LYS A 96 7.57 8.99 -1.07
N CYS A 97 7.63 8.29 -2.21
CA CYS A 97 8.83 7.57 -2.63
C CYS A 97 9.47 8.09 -3.92
N ASN A 98 8.77 8.93 -4.69
CA ASN A 98 9.34 9.56 -5.89
C ASN A 98 10.42 10.60 -5.58
N MET A 99 10.51 11.06 -4.32
CA MET A 99 11.53 12.00 -3.85
C MET A 99 12.80 11.30 -3.32
N LEU A 100 12.82 9.96 -3.27
CA LEU A 100 13.99 9.22 -2.79
C LEU A 100 15.13 9.36 -3.79
N LYS A 101 16.32 9.75 -3.29
CA LYS A 101 17.54 9.86 -4.11
C LYS A 101 18.00 8.50 -4.66
N ASN A 102 17.76 7.44 -3.89
CA ASN A 102 18.11 6.08 -4.25
C ASN A 102 16.83 5.36 -4.65
N ASN A 103 16.71 4.98 -5.92
CA ASN A 103 15.59 4.21 -6.48
C ASN A 103 14.19 4.80 -6.19
N PRO A 104 13.86 5.97 -6.78
CA PRO A 104 12.54 6.57 -6.64
C PRO A 104 11.48 5.66 -7.24
N CYS A 105 10.33 5.56 -6.58
CA CYS A 105 9.20 4.87 -7.18
C CYS A 105 8.64 5.69 -8.36
N PRO A 106 8.08 5.02 -9.39
CA PRO A 106 7.46 5.70 -10.51
C PRO A 106 6.20 6.45 -10.07
N VAL A 107 5.81 7.46 -10.83
CA VAL A 107 4.56 8.21 -10.59
C VAL A 107 3.33 7.30 -10.65
N PHE A 108 3.41 6.24 -11.46
CA PHE A 108 2.37 5.23 -11.64
C PHE A 108 2.97 3.83 -11.60
N TYR A 109 2.35 2.91 -10.85
CA TYR A 109 2.64 1.48 -10.93
C TYR A 109 1.43 0.65 -10.48
N ARG A 110 1.41 -0.63 -10.88
CA ARG A 110 0.44 -1.59 -10.39
C ARG A 110 0.90 -2.15 -9.04
N SER A 111 0.02 -2.19 -8.04
CA SER A 111 0.34 -2.66 -6.67
C SER A 111 0.89 -4.09 -6.57
N THR A 112 0.73 -4.93 -7.60
CA THR A 112 1.36 -6.26 -7.71
C THR A 112 2.86 -6.21 -8.05
N GLU A 113 3.37 -5.02 -8.36
CA GLU A 113 4.77 -4.77 -8.67
C GLU A 113 5.49 -4.05 -7.53
N ALA A 114 4.87 -3.97 -6.35
CA ALA A 114 5.44 -3.29 -5.18
C ALA A 114 6.82 -3.84 -4.79
N TYR A 115 7.09 -5.14 -5.01
CA TYR A 115 8.41 -5.76 -4.79
C TYR A 115 9.56 -5.15 -5.61
N LYS A 116 9.29 -4.33 -6.61
CA LYS A 116 10.33 -3.62 -7.36
C LYS A 116 10.79 -2.36 -6.63
N LEU A 117 10.07 -1.94 -5.60
CA LEU A 117 10.20 -0.64 -4.95
C LEU A 117 10.83 -0.77 -3.56
N LEU A 118 11.66 0.20 -3.18
CA LEU A 118 12.30 0.21 -1.86
C LEU A 118 11.32 0.32 -0.69
N CYS A 119 10.09 0.82 -0.92
CA CYS A 119 9.06 0.95 0.11
C CYS A 119 8.78 -0.34 0.89
N VAL A 120 9.12 -1.50 0.31
CA VAL A 120 8.82 -2.82 0.85
C VAL A 120 10.08 -3.60 1.26
N HIS A 121 11.29 -3.11 0.99
CA HIS A 121 12.54 -3.86 1.23
C HIS A 121 13.33 -3.45 2.46
N ASN A 122 13.05 -2.29 3.04
CA ASN A 122 13.70 -1.84 4.26
C ASN A 122 12.97 -0.62 4.80
N TYR A 123 13.07 -0.44 6.12
CA TYR A 123 12.56 0.60 7.03
C TYR A 123 12.65 2.08 6.58
N TYR A 124 13.09 2.40 5.36
CA TYR A 124 13.41 3.74 4.86
C TYR A 124 12.23 4.56 4.33
N CYS A 125 11.00 4.07 4.45
CA CYS A 125 9.86 5.01 4.39
C CYS A 125 9.63 5.70 5.74
N SER A 126 10.22 5.19 6.83
CA SER A 126 10.17 5.79 8.18
C SER A 126 11.26 6.85 8.43
N SER A 127 12.40 6.79 7.74
CA SER A 127 13.53 7.70 8.05
C SER A 127 13.37 9.14 7.53
N PHE A 128 12.35 9.43 6.71
CA PHE A 128 12.03 10.80 6.26
C PHE A 128 10.83 11.43 6.98
N VAL A 129 10.20 10.71 7.91
CA VAL A 129 9.15 11.27 8.80
C VAL A 129 9.77 11.98 10.02
N ARG A 130 11.10 11.90 10.23
CA ARG A 130 11.78 12.65 11.33
C ARG A 130 12.54 13.91 10.92
N LEU A 131 12.63 14.27 9.63
CA LEU A 131 13.33 15.49 9.21
C LEU A 131 12.45 16.54 8.49
N PHE A 132 11.19 16.22 8.18
CA PHE A 132 10.28 17.17 7.54
C PHE A 132 8.96 17.44 8.29
N ASP A 133 8.80 16.88 9.50
CA ASP A 133 7.62 17.11 10.35
C ASP A 133 7.79 18.27 11.36
N TYR A 134 8.91 19.02 11.32
CA TYR A 134 9.05 20.24 12.13
C TYR A 134 8.80 21.54 11.34
N ASP A 135 9.04 21.57 10.02
CA ASP A 135 8.98 22.82 9.24
C ASP A 135 7.78 22.95 8.29
N ARG A 136 6.78 22.06 8.36
CA ARG A 136 5.60 22.14 7.45
C ARG A 136 4.23 22.09 8.15
N ILE A 137 4.17 22.43 9.44
CA ILE A 137 2.90 22.71 10.15
C ILE A 137 2.63 24.23 10.28
N ILE A 138 3.55 25.10 9.85
CA ILE A 138 3.31 26.56 9.78
C ILE A 138 3.18 27.02 8.33
N SER A 139 2.12 26.65 7.61
CA SER A 139 1.69 27.49 6.47
C SER A 139 0.23 27.36 6.01
N GLU A 140 -0.61 26.50 6.60
CA GLU A 140 -1.96 26.27 6.03
C GLU A 140 -3.12 26.26 7.05
N GLN A 141 -3.01 26.99 8.17
CA GLN A 141 -4.20 27.41 8.93
C GLN A 141 -4.02 28.82 9.53
N ARG A 142 -4.32 29.86 8.75
CA ARG A 142 -4.73 31.16 9.31
C ARG A 142 -5.61 31.97 8.36
N PHE A 143 -6.85 31.51 8.20
CA PHE A 143 -8.08 32.25 7.92
C PHE A 143 -9.13 31.46 8.74
N ASP A 144 -9.89 31.97 9.70
CA ASP A 144 -10.35 33.30 10.07
C ASP A 144 -10.62 33.34 11.58
N SER A 145 -10.44 34.50 12.22
CA SER A 145 -11.31 35.03 13.30
C SER A 145 -10.69 36.31 13.88
N ILE A 146 -11.02 37.43 13.25
CA ILE A 146 -11.18 38.71 13.96
C ILE A 146 -12.45 38.57 14.80
N PHE A 147 -12.36 38.59 16.13
CA PHE A 147 -13.44 39.10 17.00
C PHE A 147 -12.91 39.31 18.43
N PHE A 148 -13.24 40.51 18.94
CA PHE A 148 -12.90 41.20 20.19
C PHE A 148 -11.49 41.80 20.31
#